data_AF-A0A2T0NBC0-F1
#
_entry.id   AF-A0A2T0NBC0-F1
#
_cell.length_a   1.000
_cell.length_b   1.000
_cell.length_c   1.000
_cell.angle_alpha   90.00
_cell.angle_beta   90.00
_cell.angle_gamma   90.00
#
_symmetry.space_group_name_H-M   'P 1'
#
loop_
_entity.id
_entity.type
_entity.pdbx_description
1 polymer ?
#
loop_
_entity_poly.entity_id
_entity_poly.type
_entity_poly.pdbx_seq_one_letter_code
_entity_poly.pdbx_strand_id
1 'polypeptide(L)'
;MRLASISLYPVKSTAGHEVTAAEVEPWGLAGDRRYLVTGADGEVLTARVEPRLLACVARLDGGALTLTGPHAPPLPVSPAGWRSTVTVWGTPVELTDCGDAAAK
;
A
#
# COMPACT_ATOMS: atom_id res chain seq x y z
N MET A 1 -6.03 -29.35 8.87
CA MET A 1 -6.08 -28.07 8.14
C MET A 1 -4.68 -27.75 7.64
N ARG A 2 -4.51 -27.30 6.39
CA ARG A 2 -3.21 -26.94 5.78
C ARG A 2 -3.34 -25.57 5.10
N LEU A 3 -2.32 -24.72 5.23
CA LEU A 3 -2.24 -23.44 4.54
C LEU A 3 -2.09 -23.66 3.03
N ALA A 4 -2.96 -23.04 2.23
CA ALA A 4 -2.94 -23.17 0.78
C ALA A 4 -1.99 -22.15 0.12
N SER A 5 -2.09 -20.88 0.51
CA SER A 5 -1.24 -19.79 0.03
C SER A 5 -1.19 -18.64 1.04
N ILE A 6 -0.25 -17.72 0.84
CA ILE A 6 -0.10 -16.46 1.56
C ILE A 6 -0.09 -15.35 0.53
N SER A 7 -0.84 -14.26 0.77
CA SER A 7 -0.86 -13.10 -0.11
C SER A 7 -0.59 -11.83 0.69
N LEU A 8 0.30 -10.98 0.18
CA LEU A 8 0.59 -9.66 0.75
C LEU A 8 -0.02 -8.55 -0.10
N TYR A 9 -0.50 -7.51 0.58
CA TYR A 9 -1.07 -6.30 0.02
C TYR A 9 -0.41 -5.07 0.66
N PRO A 10 0.85 -4.74 0.30
CA PRO A 10 1.58 -3.65 0.96
C PRO A 10 0.86 -2.30 0.93
N VAL A 11 0.14 -2.01 -0.16
CA VAL A 11 -0.68 -0.81 -0.33
C VAL A 11 -2.17 -1.18 -0.27
N LYS A 12 -2.94 -0.42 0.50
CA LYS A 12 -4.40 -0.58 0.60
C LYS A 12 -5.04 -0.51 -0.77
N SER A 13 -5.91 -1.49 -1.06
CA SER A 13 -6.74 -1.58 -2.28
C SER A 13 -6.00 -1.87 -3.59
N THR A 14 -4.72 -2.26 -3.55
CA THR A 14 -4.00 -2.76 -4.73
C THR A 14 -4.14 -4.28 -4.88
N ALA A 15 -3.71 -4.83 -6.00
CA ALA A 15 -3.58 -6.28 -6.15
C ALA A 15 -2.54 -6.84 -5.18
N GLY A 16 -2.85 -8.01 -4.64
CA GLY A 16 -1.93 -8.77 -3.81
C GLY A 16 -0.97 -9.59 -4.65
N HIS A 17 0.12 -10.03 -4.03
CA HIS A 17 1.04 -11.00 -4.62
C HIS A 17 1.28 -12.15 -3.65
N GLU A 18 1.52 -13.34 -4.19
CA GLU A 18 1.81 -14.51 -3.38
C GLU A 18 3.24 -14.49 -2.85
N VAL A 19 3.39 -15.00 -1.62
CA VAL A 19 4.69 -15.25 -0.98
C VAL A 19 4.71 -16.67 -0.41
N THR A 20 5.91 -17.24 -0.30
CA THR A 20 6.09 -18.60 0.22
C THR A 20 6.17 -18.64 1.75
N ALA A 21 6.49 -17.50 2.38
CA ALA A 21 6.57 -17.32 3.81
C ALA A 21 6.28 -15.85 4.17
N ALA A 22 5.79 -15.61 5.38
CA ALA A 22 5.60 -14.28 5.94
C ALA A 22 5.78 -14.33 7.46
N GLU A 23 6.32 -13.25 8.02
CA GLU A 23 6.34 -13.03 9.45
C GLU A 23 4.98 -12.52 9.94
N VAL A 24 4.53 -13.00 11.10
CA VAL A 24 3.28 -12.58 11.72
C VAL A 24 3.59 -11.67 12.90
N GLU A 25 3.10 -10.44 12.81
CA GLU A 25 3.17 -9.43 13.86
C GLU A 25 1.80 -9.28 14.55
N PRO A 26 1.71 -8.63 15.73
CA PRO A 26 0.43 -8.45 16.44
C PRO A 26 -0.67 -7.75 15.63
N TRP A 27 -0.29 -7.03 14.57
CA TRP A 27 -1.19 -6.30 13.68
C TRP A 27 -1.35 -6.93 12.28
N GLY A 28 -0.80 -8.13 12.04
CA GLY A 28 -0.94 -8.84 10.76
C GLY A 28 0.40 -9.30 10.19
N LEU A 29 0.43 -9.62 8.89
CA LEU A 29 1.67 -10.01 8.23
C LEU A 29 2.61 -8.82 8.11
N ALA A 30 3.90 -9.02 8.37
CA ALA A 30 4.91 -7.98 8.22
C ALA A 30 4.87 -7.39 6.81
N GLY A 31 4.78 -6.05 6.72
CA GLY A 31 4.67 -5.32 5.46
C GLY A 31 3.28 -5.30 4.82
N ASP A 32 2.27 -5.98 5.35
CA ASP A 32 0.89 -5.91 4.83
C ASP A 32 0.23 -4.58 5.22
N ARG A 33 -0.42 -3.93 4.24
CA ARG A 33 -1.23 -2.70 4.38
C ARG A 33 -0.54 -1.58 5.19
N ARG A 34 0.76 -1.41 4.98
CA ARG A 34 1.56 -0.35 5.61
C ARG A 34 1.48 0.99 4.86
N TYR A 35 0.86 0.99 3.69
CA TYR A 35 0.67 2.17 2.83
C TYR A 35 -0.80 2.29 2.41
N LEU A 36 -1.21 3.51 2.09
CA LEU A 36 -2.48 3.81 1.43
C LEU A 36 -2.30 4.98 0.47
N VAL A 37 -3.27 5.19 -0.42
CA VAL A 37 -3.29 6.31 -1.35
C VAL A 37 -4.36 7.30 -0.88
N THR A 38 -4.04 8.58 -0.88
CA THR A 38 -5.00 9.66 -0.62
C THR A 38 -5.24 10.53 -1.84
N GLY A 39 -6.43 11.11 -1.94
CA GLY A 39 -6.72 12.21 -2.83
C GLY A 39 -6.07 13.52 -2.35
N ALA A 40 -6.15 14.56 -3.19
CA ALA A 40 -5.63 15.89 -2.87
C ALA A 40 -6.36 16.57 -1.69
N ASP A 41 -7.57 16.12 -1.38
CA ASP A 41 -8.40 16.52 -0.24
C ASP A 41 -8.08 15.73 1.05
N GLY A 42 -7.13 14.79 0.99
CA GLY A 42 -6.78 13.91 2.11
C GLY A 42 -7.71 12.71 2.29
N GLU A 43 -8.68 12.51 1.40
CA GLU A 43 -9.58 11.36 1.44
C GLU A 43 -8.86 10.09 1.02
N VAL A 44 -9.11 9.00 1.75
CA VAL A 44 -8.48 7.70 1.45
C VAL A 44 -9.11 7.10 0.21
N LEU A 45 -8.31 6.91 -0.83
CA LEU A 45 -8.75 6.25 -2.05
C LEU A 45 -8.87 4.74 -1.81
N THR A 46 -9.96 4.15 -2.32
CA THR A 46 -10.20 2.71 -2.25
C THR A 46 -10.56 2.17 -3.62
N ALA A 47 -10.42 0.86 -3.82
CA ALA A 47 -10.80 0.20 -5.08
C ALA A 47 -12.30 0.32 -5.42
N ARG A 48 -13.16 0.70 -4.45
CA ARG A 48 -14.58 0.99 -4.72
C ARG A 48 -14.78 2.33 -5.44
N VAL A 49 -13.87 3.27 -5.21
CA VAL A 49 -13.89 4.63 -5.77
C VAL A 49 -12.99 4.71 -7.00
N GLU A 50 -11.79 4.13 -6.92
CA GLU A 50 -10.81 4.04 -8.01
C GLU A 50 -10.46 2.57 -8.30
N PRO A 51 -11.22 1.89 -9.17
CA PRO A 51 -11.00 0.48 -9.50
C PRO A 51 -9.63 0.19 -10.14
N ARG A 52 -8.97 1.19 -10.76
CA ARG A 52 -7.66 1.02 -11.38
C ARG A 52 -6.57 0.65 -10.38
N LEU A 53 -6.77 0.92 -9.08
CA LEU A 53 -5.88 0.46 -8.02
C LEU A 53 -5.69 -1.06 -8.06
N LEU A 54 -6.72 -1.83 -8.45
CA LEU A 54 -6.65 -3.28 -8.55
C LEU A 54 -5.74 -3.78 -9.69
N ALA A 55 -5.36 -2.92 -10.63
CA ALA A 55 -4.40 -3.26 -11.67
C ALA A 55 -2.94 -3.01 -11.23
N CYS A 56 -2.75 -2.35 -10.08
CA CYS A 56 -1.43 -2.07 -9.53
C CYS A 56 -0.99 -3.19 -8.57
N VAL A 57 0.26 -3.62 -8.66
CA VAL A 57 0.89 -4.56 -7.73
C VAL A 57 2.00 -3.84 -6.99
N ALA A 58 1.92 -3.90 -5.66
CA ALA A 58 2.91 -3.34 -4.76
C ALA A 58 3.83 -4.45 -4.23
N ARG A 59 5.16 -4.25 -4.29
CA ARG A 59 6.16 -5.16 -3.73
C ARG A 59 7.09 -4.41 -2.80
N LEU A 60 7.41 -5.00 -1.65
CA LEU A 60 8.40 -4.51 -0.70
C LEU A 60 9.67 -5.35 -0.84
N ASP A 61 10.81 -4.69 -1.05
CA ASP A 61 12.13 -5.32 -1.04
C ASP A 61 13.11 -4.44 -0.27
N GLY A 62 13.73 -4.97 0.79
CA GLY A 62 14.66 -4.21 1.64
C GLY A 62 14.09 -2.92 2.24
N GLY A 63 12.77 -2.82 2.41
CA GLY A 63 12.07 -1.61 2.87
C GLY A 63 11.72 -0.60 1.76
N ALA A 64 12.15 -0.83 0.52
CA ALA A 64 11.75 -0.05 -0.64
C ALA A 64 10.45 -0.62 -1.23
N LEU A 65 9.45 0.24 -1.40
CA LEU A 65 8.21 -0.12 -2.06
C LEU A 65 8.34 0.16 -3.56
N THR A 66 7.97 -0.78 -4.41
CA THR A 66 7.81 -0.55 -5.85
C THR A 66 6.39 -0.86 -6.27
N LEU A 67 5.76 0.10 -6.95
CA LEU A 67 4.46 -0.05 -7.60
C LEU A 67 4.66 -0.37 -9.08
N THR A 68 3.92 -1.37 -9.57
CA THR A 68 3.90 -1.74 -10.99
C THR A 68 2.44 -1.86 -11.44
N GLY A 69 2.16 -1.60 -12.71
CA GLY A 69 0.81 -1.71 -13.26
C GLY A 69 0.78 -1.36 -14.75
N PRO A 70 -0.37 -1.52 -15.42
CA PRO A 70 -0.48 -1.29 -16.86
C PRO A 70 -0.51 0.20 -17.26
N HIS A 71 -0.57 1.10 -16.29
CA HIS A 71 -0.83 2.53 -16.54
C HIS A 71 0.42 3.41 -16.52
N ALA A 72 1.52 2.93 -15.94
CA ALA A 72 2.75 3.69 -15.76
C ALA A 72 3.96 2.76 -15.66
N PRO A 73 5.19 3.26 -15.93
CA PRO A 73 6.41 2.54 -15.61
C PRO A 73 6.49 2.19 -14.10
N PRO A 74 7.33 1.20 -13.73
CA PRO A 74 7.58 0.90 -12.31
C PRO A 74 7.96 2.14 -11.52
N LEU A 75 7.25 2.37 -10.41
CA LEU A 75 7.38 3.53 -9.55
C LEU A 75 7.99 3.11 -8.21
N PRO A 76 9.25 3.47 -7.93
CA PRO A 76 9.81 3.35 -6.60
C PRO A 76 9.18 4.39 -5.67
N VAL A 77 8.80 3.96 -4.48
CA VAL A 77 8.12 4.77 -3.46
C VAL A 77 8.91 4.68 -2.17
N SER A 78 9.20 5.82 -1.57
CA SER A 78 9.93 5.93 -0.31
C SER A 78 9.33 7.03 0.55
N PRO A 79 9.24 6.85 1.88
CA PRO A 79 8.76 7.89 2.77
C PRO A 79 9.63 9.15 2.66
N ALA A 80 9.01 10.31 2.40
CA ALA A 80 9.68 11.60 2.23
C ALA A 80 9.76 12.42 3.54
N GLY A 81 9.11 11.95 4.61
CA GLY A 81 9.36 12.39 5.99
C GLY A 81 8.36 13.39 6.57
N TRP A 82 7.55 14.06 5.76
CA TRP A 82 6.45 14.88 6.29
C TRP A 82 5.26 14.00 6.68
N ARG A 83 4.55 14.41 7.74
CA ARG A 83 3.45 13.66 8.32
C ARG A 83 2.12 14.38 8.14
N SER A 84 1.07 13.60 7.92
CA SER A 84 -0.30 14.09 7.84
C SER A 84 -1.24 13.13 8.54
N THR A 85 -2.27 13.67 9.20
CA THR A 85 -3.37 12.87 9.75
C THR A 85 -4.42 12.65 8.67
N VAL A 86 -4.82 11.41 8.46
CA VAL A 86 -5.97 11.07 7.61
C VAL A 86 -6.97 10.24 8.39
N THR A 87 -8.24 10.25 7.97
CA THR A 87 -9.27 9.43 8.60
C THR A 87 -9.42 8.11 7.84
N VAL A 88 -9.09 7.00 8.50
CA VAL A 88 -9.33 5.65 7.98
C VAL A 88 -10.50 5.04 8.76
N TRP A 89 -11.65 4.86 8.09
CA TRP A 89 -12.86 4.30 8.72
C TRP A 89 -13.26 5.00 10.03
N GLY A 90 -13.19 6.33 10.04
CA GLY A 90 -13.53 7.14 11.23
C GLY A 90 -12.44 7.19 12.30
N THR A 91 -11.30 6.53 12.09
CA THR A 91 -10.16 6.57 13.01
C THR A 91 -9.06 7.46 12.42
N PRO A 92 -8.57 8.48 13.16
CA PRO A 92 -7.43 9.27 12.71
C PRO A 92 -6.15 8.43 12.73
N VAL A 93 -5.40 8.47 11.64
CA VAL A 93 -4.13 7.75 11.47
C VAL A 93 -3.08 8.74 10.97
N GLU A 94 -1.95 8.78 11.68
CA GLU A 94 -0.76 9.50 11.22
C GLU A 94 -0.07 8.73 10.11
N LEU A 95 0.14 9.37 8.98
CA LEU A 95 0.87 8.84 7.84
C LEU A 95 2.14 9.63 7.61
N THR A 96 3.14 8.97 7.02
CA THR A 96 4.29 9.66 6.43
C THR A 96 4.09 9.67 4.92
N ASP A 97 4.11 10.86 4.34
CA ASP A 97 3.94 11.02 2.90
C ASP A 97 5.14 10.45 2.12
N CYS A 98 4.91 10.05 0.87
CA CYS A 98 5.89 9.39 0.01
C CYS A 98 6.52 10.29 -1.07
N GLY A 99 6.26 11.59 -1.00
CA GLY A 99 6.81 12.66 -1.84
C GLY A 99 6.05 12.86 -3.16
N ASP A 100 6.28 14.02 -3.78
CA ASP A 100 5.67 14.42 -5.05
C ASP A 100 5.94 13.43 -6.20
N ALA A 101 7.05 12.70 -6.15
CA ALA A 101 7.35 11.67 -7.15
C ALA A 101 6.33 10.53 -7.11
N ALA A 102 5.81 10.18 -5.94
CA ALA A 102 4.79 9.16 -5.76
C ALA A 102 3.36 9.68 -6.05
N ALA A 103 3.17 11.00 -6.09
CA ALA A 103 1.87 11.65 -6.29
C ALA A 103 1.56 12.00 -7.76
N LYS A 104 2.49 11.73 -8.70
CA LYS A 104 2.36 12.00 -10.15
C LYS A 104 1.74 10.81 -10.89
#